data_AF-A0A645FCX4-F1
#
_entry.id   AF-A0A645FCX4-F1
#
_cell.length_a   1.000
_cell.length_b   1.000
_cell.length_c   1.000
_cell.angle_alpha   90.00
_cell.angle_beta   90.00
_cell.angle_gamma   90.00
#
_symmetry.space_group_name_H-M   'P 1'
#
loop_
_entity.id
_entity.type
_entity.pdbx_description
1 polymer ?
#
loop_
_entity_poly.entity_id
_entity_poly.type
_entity_poly.pdbx_seq_one_letter_code
_entity_poly.pdbx_strand_id
1 'polypeptide(L)'
;MFWAYDLSQATINLAGTDEVPDVAVFQIDAKDADVSGQVLSTIDKSIPRPIIFEVNRDAAGARETRMVAAHKQLGIGAPKISQYFSTAWQPADTERQPLPTAITLPALYAALLEPLADVEVRPGEGMSEVADRLKALGKLEREIKTLERKLRTEKQFNRKVELRRTLKTKQAQLEQQR
;
A
#
# COMPACT_ATOMS: atom_id res chain seq x y z
N MET A 1 -13.22 -12.53 7.56
CA MET A 1 -11.77 -12.51 7.30
C MET A 1 -11.24 -13.92 7.47
N PHE A 2 -10.49 -14.40 6.50
CA PHE A 2 -9.76 -15.67 6.60
C PHE A 2 -8.43 -15.55 5.86
N TRP A 3 -7.49 -16.41 6.21
CA TRP A 3 -6.22 -16.55 5.52
C TRP A 3 -6.48 -17.22 4.17
N ALA A 4 -6.20 -16.53 3.06
CA ALA A 4 -6.44 -17.05 1.73
C ALA A 4 -5.22 -17.77 1.17
N TYR A 5 -4.03 -17.13 1.21
CA TYR A 5 -2.79 -17.68 0.64
C TYR A 5 -1.55 -17.32 1.46
N ASP A 6 -0.50 -18.13 1.35
CA ASP A 6 0.83 -17.88 1.90
C ASP A 6 1.85 -18.03 0.76
N LEU A 7 2.53 -16.94 0.40
CA LEU A 7 3.54 -16.91 -0.65
C LEU A 7 4.91 -17.15 0.00
N SER A 8 5.43 -18.36 -0.17
CA SER A 8 6.63 -18.85 0.49
C SER A 8 7.46 -19.74 -0.43
N GLN A 9 8.64 -20.14 0.03
CA GLN A 9 9.45 -21.14 -0.68
C GLN A 9 8.68 -22.44 -0.89
N ALA A 10 7.82 -22.85 0.05
CA ALA A 10 7.05 -24.08 -0.05
C ALA A 10 5.91 -24.00 -1.08
N THR A 11 5.36 -22.82 -1.34
CA THR A 11 4.17 -22.66 -2.20
C THR A 11 4.49 -22.18 -3.61
N ILE A 12 5.52 -21.34 -3.77
CA ILE A 12 5.88 -20.74 -5.07
C ILE A 12 7.37 -20.88 -5.43
N ASN A 13 8.14 -21.65 -4.64
CA ASN A 13 9.55 -21.94 -4.88
C ASN A 13 10.45 -20.69 -5.00
N LEU A 14 10.12 -19.63 -4.25
CA LEU A 14 10.96 -18.43 -4.12
C LEU A 14 11.59 -18.39 -2.73
N ALA A 15 12.90 -18.17 -2.66
CA ALA A 15 13.62 -18.07 -1.40
C ALA A 15 13.26 -16.78 -0.64
N GLY A 16 12.98 -16.93 0.65
CA GLY A 16 12.77 -15.84 1.60
C GLY A 16 14.06 -15.30 2.21
N THR A 17 13.92 -14.22 2.96
CA THR A 17 14.98 -13.63 3.80
C THR A 17 14.43 -13.31 5.19
N ASP A 18 15.28 -12.92 6.14
CA ASP A 18 14.81 -12.46 7.46
C ASP A 18 13.90 -11.23 7.38
N GLU A 19 14.04 -10.42 6.33
CA GLU A 19 13.20 -9.23 6.08
C GLU A 19 11.85 -9.63 5.49
N VAL A 20 11.85 -10.58 4.56
CA VAL A 20 10.65 -11.08 3.87
C VAL A 20 10.70 -12.61 3.87
N PRO A 21 10.31 -13.25 4.99
CA PRO A 21 10.34 -14.71 5.10
C PRO A 21 9.26 -15.33 4.21
N ASP A 22 8.04 -14.81 4.32
CA ASP A 22 6.85 -15.17 3.54
C ASP A 22 5.96 -13.93 3.36
N VAL A 23 5.06 -13.94 2.39
CA VAL A 23 4.03 -12.89 2.21
C VAL A 23 2.63 -13.51 2.38
N ALA A 24 1.90 -13.08 3.40
CA ALA A 24 0.53 -13.56 3.63
C ALA A 24 -0.50 -12.76 2.82
N VAL A 25 -1.51 -13.45 2.30
CA VAL A 25 -2.66 -12.83 1.63
C VAL A 25 -3.93 -13.11 2.42
N PHE A 26 -4.59 -12.04 2.86
CA PHE A 26 -5.84 -12.12 3.62
C PHE A 26 -7.02 -11.57 2.84
N GLN A 27 -8.10 -12.33 2.77
CA GLN A 27 -9.38 -11.85 2.25
C GLN A 27 -10.24 -11.31 3.38
N ILE A 28 -10.76 -10.09 3.19
CA ILE A 28 -11.62 -9.40 4.16
C ILE A 28 -12.87 -8.88 3.45
N ASP A 29 -14.04 -9.30 3.91
CA ASP A 29 -15.31 -8.65 3.58
C ASP A 29 -15.50 -7.40 4.44
N ALA A 30 -15.55 -6.25 3.79
CA ALA A 30 -15.93 -4.99 4.41
C ALA A 30 -17.42 -5.03 4.81
N LYS A 31 -17.73 -4.49 5.98
CA LYS A 31 -19.12 -4.41 6.48
C LYS A 31 -19.88 -3.18 5.98
N ASP A 32 -19.17 -2.27 5.33
CA ASP A 32 -19.66 -0.97 4.82
C ASP A 32 -18.82 -0.61 3.59
N ALA A 33 -18.65 0.67 3.27
CA ALA A 33 -17.87 1.15 2.14
C ALA A 33 -16.42 0.63 2.10
N ASP A 34 -15.81 0.32 3.25
CA ASP A 34 -14.41 -0.08 3.35
C ASP A 34 -14.00 -0.70 4.71
N VAL A 35 -12.80 -1.28 4.79
CA VAL A 35 -12.11 -1.68 6.03
C VAL A 35 -11.29 -0.51 6.56
N SER A 36 -11.51 -0.14 7.83
CA SER A 36 -10.76 0.95 8.45
C SER A 36 -9.27 0.64 8.60
N GLY A 37 -8.42 1.67 8.44
CA GLY A 37 -6.97 1.53 8.64
C GLY A 37 -6.59 1.05 10.05
N GLN A 38 -7.43 1.28 11.06
CA GLN A 38 -7.20 0.75 12.42
C GLN A 38 -7.29 -0.78 12.45
N VAL A 39 -8.27 -1.36 11.75
CA VAL A 39 -8.44 -2.82 11.64
C VAL A 39 -7.25 -3.43 10.91
N LEU A 40 -6.85 -2.85 9.77
CA LEU A 40 -5.67 -3.28 9.01
C LEU A 40 -4.41 -3.25 9.88
N SER A 41 -4.15 -2.13 10.56
CA SER A 41 -3.02 -1.95 11.49
C SER A 41 -3.01 -2.99 12.61
N THR A 42 -4.18 -3.28 13.21
CA THR A 42 -4.27 -4.25 14.30
C THR A 42 -3.90 -5.66 13.82
N ILE A 43 -4.41 -6.07 12.65
CA ILE A 43 -4.09 -7.37 12.07
C ILE A 43 -2.59 -7.43 11.73
N ASP A 44 -2.09 -6.42 11.03
CA ASP A 44 -0.72 -6.38 10.54
C ASP A 44 0.30 -6.43 11.68
N LYS A 45 0.05 -5.73 12.80
CA LYS A 45 0.92 -5.81 13.99
C LYS A 45 0.94 -7.19 14.66
N SER A 46 -0.12 -7.98 14.52
CA SER A 46 -0.25 -9.28 15.19
C SER A 46 0.47 -10.42 14.49
N ILE A 47 0.86 -10.24 13.22
CA ILE A 47 1.47 -11.27 12.39
C ILE A 47 2.89 -10.81 12.03
N PRO A 48 3.96 -11.57 12.35
CA PRO A 48 5.34 -11.13 12.13
C PRO A 48 5.82 -11.39 10.68
N ARG A 49 5.00 -11.11 9.68
CA ARG A 49 5.36 -11.20 8.25
C ARG A 49 4.60 -10.14 7.41
N PRO A 50 5.09 -9.78 6.22
CA PRO A 50 4.36 -8.96 5.25
C PRO A 50 2.95 -9.46 4.93
N ILE A 51 2.01 -8.53 4.71
CA ILE A 51 0.61 -8.84 4.42
C ILE A 51 0.10 -8.04 3.23
N ILE A 52 -0.56 -8.73 2.30
CA ILE A 52 -1.47 -8.14 1.31
C ILE A 52 -2.91 -8.44 1.72
N PHE A 53 -3.74 -7.41 1.79
CA PHE A 53 -5.17 -7.54 2.04
C PHE A 53 -5.94 -7.44 0.73
N GLU A 54 -6.74 -8.45 0.44
CA GLU A 54 -7.79 -8.39 -0.58
C GLU A 54 -9.09 -8.00 0.14
N VAL A 55 -9.53 -6.75 -0.07
CA VAL A 55 -10.74 -6.22 0.54
C VAL A 55 -11.89 -6.33 -0.44
N ASN A 56 -12.94 -7.02 -0.04
CA ASN A 56 -14.17 -7.19 -0.80
C ASN A 56 -15.30 -6.36 -0.20
N ARG A 57 -16.18 -5.80 -1.02
CA ARG A 57 -17.42 -5.15 -0.58
C ARG A 57 -18.55 -5.43 -1.54
N ASP A 58 -19.78 -5.32 -1.05
CA ASP A 58 -20.97 -5.24 -1.90
C ASP A 58 -21.37 -3.76 -2.05
N ALA A 59 -21.34 -3.24 -3.26
CA ALA A 59 -21.65 -1.86 -3.59
C ALA A 59 -22.59 -1.81 -4.80
N ALA A 60 -23.72 -1.10 -4.68
CA ALA A 60 -24.71 -0.93 -5.75
C ALA A 60 -25.18 -2.24 -6.41
N GLY A 61 -25.26 -3.34 -5.65
CA GLY A 61 -25.69 -4.64 -6.15
C GLY A 61 -24.62 -5.44 -6.90
N ALA A 62 -23.38 -4.94 -6.95
CA ALA A 62 -22.22 -5.64 -7.48
C ALA A 62 -21.19 -5.88 -6.37
N ARG A 63 -20.41 -6.94 -6.52
CA ARG A 63 -19.28 -7.21 -5.64
C ARG A 63 -18.02 -6.60 -6.23
N GLU A 64 -17.31 -5.84 -5.42
CA GLU A 64 -16.08 -5.17 -5.79
C GLU A 64 -14.94 -5.62 -4.89
N THR A 65 -13.73 -5.61 -5.45
CA THR A 65 -12.50 -5.97 -4.78
C THR A 65 -11.47 -4.86 -4.96
N ARG A 66 -10.63 -4.66 -3.94
CA ARG A 66 -9.40 -3.90 -4.08
C ARG A 66 -8.29 -4.53 -3.25
N MET A 67 -7.05 -4.25 -3.65
CA MET A 67 -5.88 -4.68 -2.92
C MET A 67 -5.41 -3.56 -2.00
N VAL A 68 -4.98 -3.91 -0.78
CA VAL A 68 -4.47 -2.98 0.22
C VAL A 68 -3.24 -3.58 0.89
N ALA A 69 -2.15 -2.83 1.03
CA ALA A 69 -0.98 -3.28 1.78
C ALA A 69 -0.17 -2.11 2.31
N ALA A 70 0.70 -2.37 3.27
CA ALA A 70 1.71 -1.44 3.73
C ALA A 70 3.07 -2.12 3.63
N HIS A 71 4.10 -1.33 3.31
CA HIS A 71 5.46 -1.83 3.45
C HIS A 71 5.76 -2.07 4.93
N LYS A 72 6.12 -3.30 5.24
CA LYS A 72 6.47 -3.78 6.56
C LYS A 72 7.91 -4.23 6.61
N GLN A 73 8.68 -3.59 7.49
CA GLN A 73 10.07 -3.94 7.76
C GLN A 73 10.13 -4.75 9.05
N LEU A 74 10.55 -6.00 8.90
CA LEU A 74 10.96 -6.83 10.03
C LEU A 74 12.38 -6.43 10.46
N GLY A 75 12.67 -6.53 11.75
CA GLY A 75 13.95 -6.14 12.30
C GLY A 75 14.01 -6.41 13.80
N ILE A 76 15.05 -5.88 14.45
CA ILE A 76 15.20 -6.02 15.91
C ILE A 76 14.13 -5.16 16.61
N GLY A 77 13.12 -5.81 17.19
CA GLY A 77 12.04 -5.16 17.93
C GLY A 77 10.69 -5.17 17.21
N ALA A 78 9.85 -4.17 17.47
CA ALA A 78 8.53 -4.09 16.85
C ALA A 78 8.64 -3.79 15.34
N PRO A 79 7.86 -4.47 14.48
CA PRO A 79 7.85 -4.20 13.04
C PRO A 79 7.51 -2.74 12.73
N LYS A 80 8.21 -2.16 11.76
CA LYS A 80 7.88 -0.83 11.23
C LYS A 80 6.94 -1.00 10.06
N ILE A 81 5.75 -0.42 10.14
CA ILE A 81 4.71 -0.48 9.11
C ILE A 81 4.54 0.93 8.54
N SER A 82 4.57 1.05 7.21
CA SER A 82 4.32 2.31 6.50
C SER A 82 2.84 2.71 6.56
N GLN A 83 2.43 3.71 5.78
CA GLN A 83 0.99 3.83 5.50
C GLN A 83 0.51 2.68 4.62
N TYR A 84 -0.79 2.47 4.65
CA TYR A 84 -1.47 1.59 3.71
C TYR A 84 -1.68 2.30 2.37
N PHE A 85 -1.39 1.58 1.31
CA PHE A 85 -1.65 1.91 -0.08
C PHE A 85 -2.75 0.98 -0.59
N SER A 86 -3.51 1.43 -1.58
CA SER A 86 -4.64 0.67 -2.09
C SER A 86 -4.86 0.93 -3.58
N THR A 87 -5.23 -0.11 -4.31
CA THR A 87 -5.74 0.05 -5.68
C THR A 87 -7.10 0.76 -5.66
N ALA A 88 -7.53 1.22 -6.83
CA ALA A 88 -8.95 1.48 -7.07
C ALA A 88 -9.79 0.21 -6.85
N TRP A 89 -11.07 0.40 -6.59
CA TRP A 89 -12.06 -0.67 -6.59
C TRP A 89 -12.26 -1.19 -8.01
N GLN A 90 -12.34 -2.51 -8.14
CA GLN A 90 -12.56 -3.23 -9.40
C GLN A 90 -13.69 -4.24 -9.20
N PRO A 91 -14.45 -4.60 -10.25
CA PRO A 91 -15.40 -5.71 -10.19
C PRO A 91 -14.73 -6.99 -9.67
N ALA A 92 -15.37 -7.72 -8.76
CA ALA A 92 -14.77 -8.91 -8.14
C ALA A 92 -14.55 -10.09 -9.12
N ASP A 93 -15.19 -10.05 -10.28
CA ASP A 93 -15.03 -10.98 -11.41
C ASP A 93 -13.97 -10.54 -12.42
N THR A 94 -13.27 -9.42 -12.17
CA THR A 94 -12.10 -9.01 -12.96
C THR A 94 -11.08 -10.14 -12.99
N GLU A 95 -10.55 -10.44 -14.17
CA GLU A 95 -9.54 -11.46 -14.35
C GLU A 95 -8.31 -11.15 -13.49
N ARG A 96 -7.85 -12.15 -12.72
CA ARG A 96 -6.67 -11.99 -11.87
C ARG A 96 -5.42 -11.95 -12.72
N GLN A 97 -4.58 -10.95 -12.49
CA GLN A 97 -3.26 -10.89 -13.10
C GLN A 97 -2.35 -11.97 -12.51
N PRO A 98 -1.44 -12.54 -13.31
CA PRO A 98 -0.42 -13.45 -12.78
C PRO A 98 0.49 -12.72 -11.78
N LEU A 99 1.12 -13.48 -10.89
CA LEU A 99 2.13 -12.92 -9.99
C LEU A 99 3.27 -12.27 -10.82
N PRO A 100 3.80 -11.12 -10.38
CA PRO A 100 4.95 -10.52 -11.02
C PRO A 100 6.14 -11.48 -11.08
N THR A 101 6.91 -11.41 -12.16
CA THR A 101 8.13 -12.20 -12.29
C THR A 101 9.16 -11.76 -11.25
N ALA A 102 9.57 -12.67 -10.39
CA ALA A 102 10.60 -12.44 -9.38
C ALA A 102 11.41 -13.71 -9.13
N ILE A 103 12.66 -13.54 -8.71
CA ILE A 103 13.57 -14.65 -8.38
C ILE A 103 13.80 -14.82 -6.87
N THR A 104 13.27 -13.90 -6.06
CA THR A 104 13.30 -13.95 -4.58
C THR A 104 12.00 -13.38 -4.01
N LEU A 105 11.64 -13.75 -2.77
CA LEU A 105 10.45 -13.21 -2.11
C LEU A 105 10.53 -11.70 -1.84
N PRO A 106 11.66 -11.10 -1.44
CA PRO A 106 11.78 -9.64 -1.38
C PRO A 106 11.49 -8.94 -2.70
N ALA A 107 11.97 -9.49 -3.83
CA ALA A 107 11.70 -8.92 -5.15
C ALA A 107 10.22 -9.05 -5.52
N LEU A 108 9.59 -10.20 -5.21
CA LEU A 108 8.15 -10.37 -5.41
C LEU A 108 7.34 -9.40 -4.56
N TYR A 109 7.70 -9.24 -3.28
CA TYR A 109 7.00 -8.36 -2.36
C TYR A 109 7.07 -6.90 -2.80
N ALA A 110 8.24 -6.44 -3.24
CA ALA A 110 8.39 -5.12 -3.87
C ALA A 110 7.43 -4.95 -5.06
N ALA A 111 7.45 -5.92 -5.98
CA ALA A 111 6.60 -5.94 -7.18
C ALA A 111 5.09 -5.98 -6.87
N LEU A 112 4.69 -6.54 -5.73
CA LEU A 112 3.28 -6.54 -5.29
C LEU A 112 2.85 -5.19 -4.68
N LEU A 113 3.79 -4.41 -4.13
CA LEU A 113 3.47 -3.10 -3.52
C LEU A 113 3.39 -1.98 -4.56
N GLU A 114 4.09 -2.11 -5.68
CA GLU A 114 4.16 -1.12 -6.76
C GLU A 114 2.79 -0.68 -7.31
N PRO A 115 1.89 -1.58 -7.76
CA PRO A 115 0.61 -1.17 -8.31
C PRO A 115 -0.30 -0.54 -7.26
N LEU A 116 -0.06 -0.80 -5.97
CA LEU A 116 -0.84 -0.23 -4.87
C LEU A 116 -0.50 1.23 -4.63
N ALA A 117 0.75 1.61 -4.89
CA ALA A 117 1.26 2.95 -4.68
C ALA A 117 1.26 3.80 -5.98
N ASP A 118 0.88 3.19 -7.11
CA ASP A 118 0.96 3.79 -8.45
C ASP A 118 2.40 4.18 -8.80
N VAL A 119 3.33 3.23 -8.63
CA VAL A 119 4.78 3.44 -8.75
C VAL A 119 5.37 2.38 -9.66
N GLU A 120 6.11 2.77 -10.69
CA GLU A 120 6.88 1.81 -11.50
C GLU A 120 8.23 1.48 -10.84
N VAL A 121 8.57 0.20 -10.64
CA VAL A 121 9.95 -0.20 -10.33
C VAL A 121 10.80 -0.29 -11.58
N ARG A 122 12.01 0.24 -11.44
CA ARG A 122 13.02 0.17 -12.48
C ARG A 122 13.67 -1.22 -12.44
N PRO A 123 13.98 -1.84 -13.59
CA PRO A 123 14.62 -3.15 -13.62
C PRO A 123 15.90 -3.18 -12.77
N GLY A 124 15.93 -4.06 -11.76
CA GLY A 124 17.09 -4.24 -10.87
C GLY A 124 17.06 -3.48 -9.54
N GLU A 125 16.00 -2.73 -9.22
CA GLU A 125 15.88 -2.13 -7.88
C GLU A 125 15.71 -3.19 -6.79
N GLY A 126 16.41 -3.00 -5.67
CA GLY A 126 16.25 -3.84 -4.48
C GLY A 126 15.06 -3.40 -3.61
N MET A 127 14.55 -4.29 -2.77
CA MET A 127 13.46 -4.01 -1.82
C MET A 127 13.71 -2.73 -0.98
N SER A 128 14.97 -2.46 -0.61
CA SER A 128 15.34 -1.24 0.13
C SER A 128 15.07 0.05 -0.65
N GLU A 129 15.30 0.07 -1.96
CA GLU A 129 15.09 1.26 -2.79
C GLU A 129 13.59 1.50 -3.02
N VAL A 130 12.83 0.43 -3.27
CA VAL A 130 11.37 0.46 -3.36
C VAL A 130 10.76 0.94 -2.04
N ALA A 131 11.27 0.44 -0.91
CA ALA A 131 10.86 0.87 0.42
C ALA A 131 11.08 2.37 0.66
N ASP A 132 12.24 2.91 0.26
CA ASP A 132 12.54 4.33 0.40
C ASP A 132 11.65 5.20 -0.48
N ARG A 133 11.33 4.75 -1.70
CA ARG A 133 10.35 5.41 -2.59
C ARG A 133 8.96 5.41 -1.99
N LEU A 134 8.45 4.26 -1.55
CA LEU A 134 7.15 4.15 -0.88
C LEU A 134 7.07 5.06 0.36
N LYS A 135 8.16 5.16 1.12
CA LYS A 135 8.25 6.06 2.28
C LYS A 135 8.22 7.53 1.89
N ALA A 136 8.93 7.91 0.82
CA ALA A 136 8.94 9.28 0.30
C ALA A 136 7.55 9.69 -0.21
N LEU A 137 6.89 8.81 -0.97
CA LEU A 137 5.53 9.00 -1.47
C LEU A 137 4.53 9.14 -0.34
N GLY A 138 4.57 8.25 0.64
CA GLY A 138 3.67 8.34 1.78
C GLY A 138 3.88 9.59 2.63
N LYS A 139 5.11 10.11 2.69
CA LYS A 139 5.36 11.41 3.29
C LYS A 139 4.71 12.55 2.49
N LEU A 140 4.88 12.55 1.16
CA LEU A 140 4.28 13.56 0.27
C LEU A 140 2.76 13.57 0.34
N GLU A 141 2.10 12.41 0.30
CA GLU A 141 0.64 12.30 0.39
C GLU A 141 0.10 12.84 1.72
N ARG A 142 0.78 12.54 2.85
CA ARG A 142 0.40 13.09 4.16
C ARG A 142 0.58 14.60 4.23
N GLU A 143 1.66 15.14 3.64
CA GLU A 143 1.88 16.58 3.54
C GLU A 143 0.76 17.25 2.73
N ILE A 144 0.39 16.68 1.57
CA ILE A 144 -0.72 17.14 0.73
C ILE A 144 -2.03 17.15 1.51
N LYS A 145 -2.41 16.03 2.14
CA LYS A 145 -3.65 15.93 2.94
C LYS A 145 -3.68 16.94 4.09
N THR A 146 -2.53 17.21 4.71
CA THR A 146 -2.41 18.22 5.77
C THR A 146 -2.62 19.63 5.21
N LEU A 147 -2.04 19.94 4.04
CA LEU A 147 -2.20 21.23 3.36
C LEU A 147 -3.65 21.45 2.90
N GLU A 148 -4.31 20.43 2.34
CA GLU A 148 -5.72 20.48 1.95
C GLU A 148 -6.63 20.78 3.15
N ARG A 149 -6.39 20.09 4.27
CA ARG A 149 -7.14 20.35 5.51
C ARG A 149 -6.96 21.78 6.00
N LYS A 150 -5.70 22.27 6.01
CA LYS A 150 -5.40 23.66 6.41
C LYS A 150 -6.08 24.66 5.47
N LEU A 151 -6.06 24.41 4.17
CA LEU A 151 -6.69 25.26 3.16
C LEU A 151 -8.20 25.36 3.35
N ARG A 152 -8.87 24.26 3.74
CA ARG A 152 -10.31 24.23 4.02
C ARG A 152 -10.69 25.12 5.21
N THR A 153 -9.84 25.18 6.22
CA THR A 153 -10.10 25.93 7.47
C THR A 153 -9.56 27.36 7.47
N GLU A 154 -8.64 27.70 6.58
CA GLU A 154 -8.06 29.03 6.49
C GLU A 154 -9.11 30.06 6.03
N LYS A 155 -9.05 31.28 6.57
CA LYS A 155 -9.97 32.39 6.24
C LYS A 155 -9.24 33.52 5.50
N GLN A 156 -7.96 33.75 5.77
CA GLN A 156 -7.20 34.84 5.17
C GLN A 156 -6.83 34.53 3.72
N PHE A 157 -7.19 35.43 2.80
CA PHE A 157 -6.96 35.25 1.37
C PHE A 157 -5.47 35.06 1.03
N ASN A 158 -4.59 35.91 1.55
CA ASN A 158 -3.14 35.82 1.27
C ASN A 158 -2.55 34.47 1.71
N ARG A 159 -2.94 33.97 2.89
CA ARG A 159 -2.53 32.65 3.38
C ARG A 159 -3.10 31.51 2.54
N LYS A 160 -4.34 31.63 2.03
CA LYS A 160 -4.88 30.65 1.07
C LYS A 160 -4.07 30.60 -0.22
N VAL A 161 -3.64 31.75 -0.73
CA VAL A 161 -2.83 31.81 -1.96
C VAL A 161 -1.50 31.10 -1.75
N GLU A 162 -0.81 31.36 -0.64
CA GLU A 162 0.43 30.66 -0.29
C GLU A 162 0.21 29.15 -0.13
N LEU A 163 -0.79 28.74 0.65
CA LEU A 163 -1.12 27.32 0.84
C LEU A 163 -1.46 26.61 -0.47
N ARG A 164 -2.20 27.27 -1.38
CA ARG A 164 -2.50 26.74 -2.72
C ARG A 164 -1.23 26.57 -3.57
N ARG A 165 -0.30 27.53 -3.50
CA ARG A 165 0.97 27.44 -4.21
C ARG A 165 1.80 26.24 -3.72
N THR A 166 1.96 26.11 -2.41
CA THR A 166 2.68 24.98 -1.80
C THR A 166 2.00 23.64 -2.13
N LEU A 167 0.66 23.59 -2.04
CA LEU A 167 -0.11 22.39 -2.40
C LEU A 167 0.15 21.98 -3.86
N LYS A 168 0.10 22.93 -4.80
CA LYS A 168 0.36 22.67 -6.22
C LYS A 168 1.79 22.16 -6.46
N THR A 169 2.79 22.73 -5.78
CA THR A 169 4.18 22.23 -5.85
C THR A 169 4.28 20.80 -5.33
N LYS A 170 3.64 20.49 -4.20
CA LYS A 170 3.67 19.15 -3.60
C LYS A 170 2.94 18.10 -4.43
N GLN A 171 1.81 18.46 -5.03
CA GLN A 171 1.08 17.62 -5.98
C GLN A 171 1.92 17.31 -7.22
N ALA A 172 2.62 18.30 -7.78
CA ALA A 172 3.53 18.07 -8.91
C ALA A 172 4.72 17.18 -8.53
N GLN A 173 5.24 17.30 -7.30
CA GLN A 173 6.30 16.40 -6.79
C GLN A 173 5.81 14.96 -6.64
N LEU A 174 4.55 14.77 -6.21
CA LEU A 174 3.96 13.44 -6.10
C LEU A 174 3.81 12.79 -7.48
N GLU A 175 3.30 13.54 -8.46
CA GLU A 175 3.15 13.08 -9.85
C GLU A 175 4.49 12.69 -10.49
N GLN A 176 5.59 13.35 -10.13
CA GLN A 176 6.93 13.03 -10.65
C GLN A 176 7.55 11.77 -10.03
N GLN A 177 7.02 11.31 -8.89
CA GLN A 177 7.53 10.12 -8.19
C GLN A 177 6.70 8.85 -8.46
N ARG A 178 5.51 9.02 -9.04
CA ARG A 178 4.68 7.95 -9.60
C ARG A 178 5.22 7.58 -10.98
#